data_AF-A0A0Q3U496-F1
#
_entry.id   AF-A0A0Q3U496-F1
#
_cell.length_a   1.000
_cell.length_b   1.000
_cell.length_c   1.000
_cell.angle_alpha   90.00
_cell.angle_beta   90.00
_cell.angle_gamma   90.00
#
_symmetry.space_group_name_H-M   'P 1'
#
loop_
_entity.id
_entity.type
_entity.pdbx_description
1 polymer ?
#
loop_
_entity_poly.entity_id
_entity_poly.type
_entity_poly.pdbx_seq_one_letter_code
_entity_poly.pdbx_strand_id
1 'polypeptide(L)'
;MSLSALIAHAWLAKELLNHFLPQCCGAVWGAWFRADKVLREGMYLCNAYNREERVVCAGYDNGDIKLFDLKTMSLRWETNIKNGVCSVEFDRKDVNMNKLVATSLEGKFHVFDMRTQHPTKGFASVSEKVQKSTIWQVRHLPQNRDVFMTSGGAGSLHLWKYEYPAQRLKKDSEGAEMGVAGSVSLLQNVTLSTQPISSLDWSPDKKGLCVCGAFDQTLRVLIVTKLNKMEASDYTNPEEYPTEIHDYLATFEQCLGSVEEMLKAMMLVSRSDVQKLEPLEQAKLDLVSVYTLNSLFWVYLTVQGVNPKEHPVKQELERVKTYMNKVKEIAEKKKASKLDKGAASRFVRNALWEPSTESEKKNKGPGKGKKRKMD
;
A
#
# COMPACT_ATOMS: atom_id res chain seq x y z
N MET A 1 -32.16 26.93 -13.70
CA MET A 1 -31.02 26.03 -13.40
C MET A 1 -31.40 24.64 -13.88
N SER A 2 -30.61 24.01 -14.75
CA SER A 2 -30.90 22.65 -15.21
C SER A 2 -30.81 21.67 -14.04
N LEU A 3 -31.61 20.61 -14.09
CA LEU A 3 -31.62 19.53 -13.09
C LEU A 3 -30.22 18.91 -12.89
N SER A 4 -29.40 18.92 -13.95
CA SER A 4 -27.98 18.53 -13.92
C SER A 4 -27.11 19.42 -13.04
N ALA A 5 -27.36 20.74 -13.02
CA ALA A 5 -26.60 21.70 -12.19
C ALA A 5 -26.95 21.57 -10.71
N LEU A 6 -28.21 21.20 -10.39
CA LEU A 6 -28.66 20.98 -9.01
C LEU A 6 -28.07 19.71 -8.39
N ILE A 7 -27.93 18.65 -9.20
CA ILE A 7 -27.29 17.39 -8.79
C ILE A 7 -25.78 17.59 -8.57
N ALA A 8 -25.10 18.34 -9.46
CA ALA A 8 -23.68 18.66 -9.32
C ALA A 8 -23.40 19.54 -8.09
N HIS A 9 -24.25 20.54 -7.82
CA HIS A 9 -24.09 21.41 -6.64
C HIS A 9 -24.35 20.67 -5.31
N ALA A 10 -25.38 19.82 -5.25
CA ALA A 10 -25.64 19.01 -4.06
C ALA A 10 -24.53 17.98 -3.79
N TRP A 11 -23.86 17.51 -4.84
CA TRP A 11 -22.72 16.59 -4.74
C TRP A 11 -21.41 17.31 -4.34
N LEU A 12 -21.13 18.51 -4.86
CA LEU A 12 -19.95 19.30 -4.47
C LEU A 12 -19.98 19.67 -2.97
N ALA A 13 -21.17 19.92 -2.41
CA ALA A 13 -21.36 20.16 -0.99
C ALA A 13 -21.08 18.91 -0.12
N LYS A 14 -21.27 17.70 -0.67
CA LYS A 14 -20.99 16.42 -0.01
C LYS A 14 -19.49 16.07 -0.02
N GLU A 15 -18.79 16.39 -1.11
CA GLU A 15 -17.34 16.14 -1.23
C GLU A 15 -16.53 17.07 -0.31
N LEU A 16 -17.00 18.31 -0.11
CA LEU A 16 -16.43 19.24 0.88
C LEU A 16 -16.63 18.73 2.32
N LEU A 17 -17.72 18.02 2.63
CA LEU A 17 -17.95 17.43 3.94
C LEU A 17 -17.04 16.21 4.20
N ASN A 18 -16.79 15.38 3.18
CA ASN A 18 -15.89 14.22 3.27
C ASN A 18 -14.42 14.62 3.51
N HIS A 19 -14.04 15.84 3.13
CA HIS A 19 -12.69 16.37 3.40
C HIS A 19 -12.47 16.72 4.88
N PHE A 20 -13.52 16.83 5.69
CA PHE A 20 -13.45 17.24 7.10
C PHE A 20 -13.65 16.10 8.13
N LEU A 21 -14.13 14.91 7.75
CA LEU A 21 -14.30 13.77 8.66
C LEU A 21 -13.98 12.43 7.95
N PRO A 22 -12.74 11.93 8.02
CA PRO A 22 -12.30 10.76 7.25
C PRO A 22 -12.55 9.40 7.93
N GLN A 23 -13.36 9.34 8.99
CA GLN A 23 -13.66 8.08 9.69
C GLN A 23 -15.16 7.93 9.85
N CYS A 24 -15.67 6.74 9.51
CA CYS A 24 -17.06 6.31 9.53
C CYS A 24 -17.89 6.71 8.29
N CYS A 25 -17.94 5.82 7.30
CA CYS A 25 -19.19 5.35 6.64
C CYS A 25 -18.89 4.55 5.35
N GLY A 26 -18.32 3.35 5.47
CA GLY A 26 -18.27 2.36 4.38
C GLY A 26 -19.53 1.47 4.27
N ALA A 27 -20.43 1.51 5.25
CA ALA A 27 -21.48 0.49 5.42
C ALA A 27 -22.93 1.00 5.43
N VAL A 28 -23.20 2.28 5.17
CA VAL A 28 -24.55 2.87 5.38
C VAL A 28 -25.29 3.31 4.12
N TRP A 29 -24.66 3.31 2.93
CA TRP A 29 -25.28 3.92 1.75
C TRP A 29 -26.06 2.97 0.82
N GLY A 30 -26.54 1.84 1.35
CA GLY A 30 -27.54 0.97 0.69
C GLY A 30 -29.00 1.32 1.02
N ALA A 31 -29.28 2.42 1.74
CA ALA A 31 -30.63 2.67 2.29
C ALA A 31 -31.22 4.07 2.10
N TRP A 32 -30.50 5.05 1.54
CA TRP A 32 -31.00 6.44 1.47
C TRP A 32 -30.72 7.13 0.12
N PHE A 33 -31.44 6.71 -0.92
CA PHE A 33 -31.86 7.60 -2.01
C PHE A 33 -33.31 7.24 -2.38
N ARG A 34 -34.25 7.94 -1.76
CA ARG A 34 -35.67 7.93 -2.14
C ARG A 34 -36.06 9.37 -2.46
N ALA A 35 -35.69 9.81 -3.66
CA ALA A 35 -36.28 10.97 -4.33
C ALA A 35 -36.06 10.77 -5.84
N ASP A 36 -37.17 10.55 -6.54
CA ASP A 36 -37.36 10.27 -7.96
C ASP A 36 -36.72 9.02 -8.57
N LYS A 37 -37.58 8.26 -9.26
CA LYS A 37 -37.31 7.02 -9.98
C LYS A 37 -36.11 7.22 -10.92
N VAL A 38 -35.09 6.35 -10.84
CA VAL A 38 -34.26 5.79 -11.96
C VAL A 38 -32.83 5.41 -11.53
N LEU A 39 -32.28 5.85 -10.40
CA LEU A 39 -30.90 5.47 -10.02
C LEU A 39 -30.88 4.46 -8.86
N ARG A 40 -30.80 3.16 -9.20
CA ARG A 40 -30.40 2.11 -8.24
C ARG A 40 -28.96 1.69 -8.51
N GLU A 41 -28.09 1.99 -7.55
CA GLU A 41 -26.84 1.31 -7.15
C GLU A 41 -25.72 1.00 -8.18
N GLY A 42 -25.84 1.36 -9.45
CA GLY A 42 -24.83 1.05 -10.48
C GLY A 42 -23.90 2.20 -10.87
N MET A 43 -23.39 3.03 -9.95
CA MET A 43 -22.51 4.17 -10.31
C MET A 43 -21.07 3.96 -9.85
N TYR A 44 -20.10 4.13 -10.77
CA TYR A 44 -18.68 3.96 -10.47
C TYR A 44 -17.83 5.09 -11.07
N LEU A 45 -16.92 5.63 -10.25
CA LEU A 45 -15.94 6.65 -10.64
C LEU A 45 -14.63 5.99 -11.05
N CYS A 46 -14.08 6.38 -12.20
CA CYS A 46 -12.78 5.90 -12.66
C CYS A 46 -12.09 6.93 -13.58
N ASN A 47 -11.02 6.49 -14.26
CA ASN A 47 -10.19 7.29 -15.16
C ASN A 47 -9.49 8.46 -14.45
N ALA A 48 -9.27 8.34 -13.12
CA ALA A 48 -8.70 9.39 -12.28
C ALA A 48 -7.16 9.34 -12.25
N TYR A 49 -6.54 9.23 -13.43
CA TYR A 49 -5.07 9.14 -13.55
C TYR A 49 -4.36 10.50 -13.44
N ASN A 50 -5.10 11.60 -13.53
CA ASN A 50 -4.61 12.94 -13.24
C ASN A 50 -5.69 13.77 -12.53
N ARG A 51 -5.42 15.05 -12.27
CA ARG A 51 -6.34 15.93 -11.53
C ARG A 51 -7.59 16.35 -12.34
N GLU A 52 -7.54 16.26 -13.66
CA GLU A 52 -8.58 16.76 -14.56
C GLU A 52 -9.52 15.66 -15.07
N GLU A 53 -8.96 14.48 -15.32
CA GLU A 53 -9.63 13.40 -16.01
C GLU A 53 -10.41 12.58 -14.99
N ARG A 54 -11.73 12.52 -15.14
CA ARG A 54 -12.63 11.64 -14.39
C ARG A 54 -13.83 11.29 -15.24
N VAL A 55 -14.24 10.03 -15.16
CA VAL A 55 -15.48 9.57 -15.79
C VAL A 55 -16.37 8.87 -14.77
N VAL A 56 -17.67 8.91 -15.03
CA VAL A 56 -18.68 8.19 -14.28
C VAL A 56 -19.34 7.19 -15.20
N CYS A 57 -19.33 5.91 -14.81
CA CYS A 57 -20.12 4.89 -15.45
C CYS A 57 -21.38 4.61 -14.62
N ALA A 58 -22.53 4.61 -15.28
CA ALA A 58 -23.84 4.33 -14.68
C ALA A 58 -24.51 3.16 -15.39
N GLY A 59 -24.97 2.17 -14.63
CA GLY A 59 -25.83 1.08 -15.09
C GLY A 59 -27.29 1.31 -14.72
N TYR A 60 -28.21 0.92 -15.62
CA TYR A 60 -29.65 1.11 -15.47
C TYR A 60 -30.44 -0.21 -15.50
N ASP A 61 -31.68 -0.16 -15.04
CA ASP A 61 -32.59 -1.30 -14.93
C ASP A 61 -33.05 -1.89 -16.28
N ASN A 62 -33.05 -1.07 -17.33
CA ASN A 62 -33.32 -1.48 -18.71
C ASN A 62 -32.10 -2.11 -19.42
N GLY A 63 -30.96 -2.22 -18.73
CA GLY A 63 -29.72 -2.75 -19.29
C GLY A 63 -28.81 -1.73 -19.96
N ASP A 64 -29.15 -0.44 -19.91
CA ASP A 64 -28.26 0.59 -20.41
C ASP A 64 -27.02 0.73 -19.51
N ILE A 65 -25.88 0.97 -20.14
CA ILE A 65 -24.64 1.39 -19.51
C ILE A 65 -24.23 2.69 -20.18
N LYS A 66 -24.12 3.77 -19.41
CA LYS A 66 -23.72 5.09 -19.89
C LYS A 66 -22.45 5.54 -19.19
N LEU A 67 -21.48 5.99 -19.99
CA LEU A 67 -20.21 6.54 -19.53
C LEU A 67 -20.21 8.05 -19.78
N PHE A 68 -20.10 8.82 -18.71
CA PHE A 68 -20.10 10.28 -18.73
C PHE A 68 -18.69 10.79 -18.44
N ASP A 69 -18.24 11.75 -19.25
CA ASP A 69 -17.03 12.50 -19.00
C ASP A 69 -17.37 13.70 -18.10
N LEU A 70 -16.73 13.79 -16.92
CA LEU A 70 -17.01 14.85 -15.96
C LEU A 70 -16.34 16.17 -16.30
N LYS A 71 -15.30 16.17 -17.15
CA LYS A 71 -14.61 17.38 -17.57
C LYS A 71 -15.46 18.16 -18.58
N THR A 72 -16.05 17.46 -19.53
CA THR A 72 -16.91 18.05 -20.57
C THR A 72 -18.40 17.97 -20.23
N MET A 73 -18.78 17.25 -19.17
CA MET A 73 -20.17 16.96 -18.80
C MET A 73 -20.98 16.36 -19.96
N SER A 74 -20.34 15.50 -20.75
CA SER A 74 -20.94 14.89 -21.95
C SER A 74 -20.98 13.37 -21.86
N LEU A 75 -21.96 12.77 -22.53
CA LEU A 75 -21.99 11.34 -22.75
C LEU A 75 -20.83 10.93 -23.68
N ARG A 76 -19.94 10.07 -23.19
CA ARG A 76 -18.77 9.57 -23.94
C ARG A 76 -19.06 8.27 -24.65
N TRP A 77 -19.84 7.39 -24.02
CA TRP A 77 -20.20 6.09 -24.56
C TRP A 77 -21.51 5.58 -23.96
N GLU A 78 -22.27 4.85 -24.76
CA GLU A 78 -23.50 4.18 -24.35
C GLU A 78 -23.59 2.80 -25.01
N THR A 79 -24.08 1.82 -24.27
CA THR A 79 -24.43 0.49 -24.77
C THR A 79 -25.61 -0.08 -24.00
N ASN A 80 -26.23 -1.13 -24.53
CA ASN A 80 -27.31 -1.85 -23.86
C ASN A 80 -26.99 -3.35 -23.81
N ILE A 81 -26.97 -3.93 -22.60
CA ILE A 81 -26.70 -5.36 -22.37
C ILE A 81 -27.98 -6.21 -22.23
N LYS A 82 -29.13 -5.67 -22.65
CA LYS A 82 -30.49 -6.26 -22.65
C LYS A 82 -31.13 -6.48 -21.28
N ASN A 83 -30.33 -6.90 -20.30
CA ASN A 83 -30.77 -7.20 -18.95
C ASN A 83 -30.35 -6.10 -17.98
N GLY A 84 -31.17 -5.81 -16.98
CA GLY A 84 -30.88 -4.79 -15.98
C GLY A 84 -29.50 -4.95 -15.35
N VAL A 85 -28.75 -3.85 -15.31
CA VAL A 85 -27.39 -3.79 -14.77
C VAL A 85 -27.47 -3.74 -13.24
N CYS A 86 -26.77 -4.64 -12.56
CA CYS A 86 -26.75 -4.69 -11.10
C CYS A 86 -25.52 -3.99 -10.51
N SER A 87 -24.36 -4.17 -11.14
CA SER A 87 -23.11 -3.57 -10.70
C SER A 87 -22.21 -3.30 -11.89
N VAL A 88 -21.48 -2.19 -11.82
CA VAL A 88 -20.42 -1.83 -12.75
C VAL A 88 -19.15 -1.51 -11.97
N GLU A 89 -18.02 -2.01 -12.43
CA GLU A 89 -16.74 -1.74 -11.80
C GLU A 89 -15.60 -1.74 -12.81
N PHE A 90 -14.75 -0.71 -12.72
CA PHE A 90 -13.48 -0.69 -13.44
C PHE A 90 -12.41 -1.43 -12.66
N ASP A 91 -11.47 -2.02 -13.40
CA ASP A 91 -10.39 -2.79 -12.82
C ASP A 91 -9.50 -2.00 -11.85
N ARG A 92 -9.25 -0.73 -12.16
CA ARG A 92 -8.63 0.25 -11.25
C ARG A 92 -9.23 1.65 -11.47
N LYS A 93 -9.25 2.47 -10.41
CA LYS A 93 -9.88 3.81 -10.42
C LYS A 93 -8.94 4.91 -10.89
N ASP A 94 -7.67 4.75 -10.57
CA ASP A 94 -6.56 5.71 -10.64
C ASP A 94 -5.71 5.57 -11.90
N VAL A 95 -6.09 4.67 -12.81
CA VAL A 95 -5.42 4.46 -14.10
C VAL A 95 -6.33 4.88 -15.24
N ASN A 96 -5.72 5.12 -16.41
CA ASN A 96 -6.49 5.27 -17.64
C ASN A 96 -7.32 4.01 -17.89
N MET A 97 -8.58 4.18 -18.31
CA MET A 97 -9.57 3.11 -18.42
C MET A 97 -8.99 1.88 -19.13
N ASN A 98 -9.03 0.73 -18.46
CA ASN A 98 -8.46 -0.50 -18.99
C ASN A 98 -9.53 -1.57 -19.17
N LYS A 99 -10.23 -1.96 -18.10
CA LYS A 99 -11.34 -2.92 -18.19
C LYS A 99 -12.53 -2.45 -17.37
N LEU A 100 -13.73 -2.70 -17.88
CA LEU A 100 -14.99 -2.47 -17.19
C LEU A 100 -15.75 -3.79 -17.13
N VAL A 101 -16.16 -4.20 -15.93
CA VAL A 101 -17.07 -5.34 -15.75
C VAL A 101 -18.45 -4.83 -15.39
N ALA A 102 -19.46 -5.31 -16.09
CA ALA A 102 -20.86 -5.06 -15.81
C ALA A 102 -21.59 -6.37 -15.54
N THR A 103 -22.25 -6.47 -14.39
CA THR A 103 -23.07 -7.62 -14.02
C THR A 103 -24.54 -7.33 -14.29
N SER A 104 -25.30 -8.36 -14.65
CA SER A 104 -26.71 -8.22 -14.96
C SER A 104 -27.59 -9.24 -14.24
N LEU A 105 -28.90 -9.03 -14.38
CA LEU A 105 -29.92 -10.06 -14.15
C LEU A 105 -29.66 -11.30 -15.02
N GLU A 106 -30.30 -12.42 -14.66
CA GLU A 106 -30.20 -13.73 -15.34
C GLU A 106 -28.81 -14.38 -15.37
N GLY A 107 -27.95 -13.98 -14.44
CA GLY A 107 -26.67 -14.66 -14.21
C GLY A 107 -25.62 -14.42 -15.28
N LYS A 108 -25.72 -13.30 -15.98
CA LYS A 108 -24.79 -12.89 -17.03
C LYS A 108 -23.91 -11.73 -16.56
N PHE A 109 -22.67 -11.69 -17.01
CA PHE A 109 -21.82 -10.52 -16.89
C PHE A 109 -21.08 -10.25 -18.20
N HIS A 110 -20.60 -9.03 -18.36
CA HIS A 110 -19.89 -8.53 -19.52
C HIS A 110 -18.57 -7.90 -19.07
N VAL A 111 -17.47 -8.21 -19.76
CA VAL A 111 -16.18 -7.54 -19.58
C VAL A 111 -15.87 -6.78 -20.85
N PHE A 112 -15.72 -5.47 -20.72
CA PHE A 112 -15.40 -4.55 -21.82
C PHE A 112 -13.91 -4.18 -21.77
N ASP A 113 -13.24 -4.24 -22.93
CA ASP A 113 -11.92 -3.65 -23.12
C ASP A 113 -12.10 -2.14 -23.37
N MET A 114 -11.67 -1.32 -22.41
CA MET A 114 -11.92 0.12 -22.39
C MET A 114 -10.79 0.94 -23.02
N ARG A 115 -9.76 0.31 -23.60
CA ARG A 115 -8.62 1.02 -24.20
C ARG A 115 -8.91 1.57 -25.59
N THR A 116 -9.63 0.82 -26.41
CA THR A 116 -9.86 1.16 -27.82
C THR A 116 -11.35 1.30 -28.08
N GLN A 117 -11.80 2.54 -28.25
CA GLN A 117 -13.19 2.86 -28.56
C GLN A 117 -13.38 2.99 -30.08
N HIS A 118 -14.18 2.11 -30.67
CA HIS A 118 -14.61 2.28 -32.06
C HIS A 118 -15.75 3.32 -32.14
N PRO A 119 -15.76 4.26 -33.11
CA PRO A 119 -16.76 5.34 -33.17
C PRO A 119 -18.23 4.86 -33.19
N THR A 120 -18.52 3.80 -33.96
CA THR A 120 -19.89 3.24 -34.08
C THR A 120 -20.13 1.99 -33.24
N LYS A 121 -19.18 1.04 -33.23
CA LYS A 121 -19.30 -0.23 -32.49
C LYS A 121 -19.02 -0.13 -30.98
N GLY A 122 -18.42 0.97 -30.52
CA GLY A 122 -18.05 1.16 -29.12
C GLY A 122 -16.87 0.28 -28.68
N PHE A 123 -16.93 -0.25 -27.47
CA PHE A 123 -15.89 -1.09 -26.87
C PHE A 123 -16.13 -2.58 -27.15
N ALA A 124 -15.04 -3.32 -27.37
CA ALA A 124 -15.09 -4.77 -27.49
C ALA A 124 -15.42 -5.41 -26.15
N SER A 125 -16.20 -6.49 -26.17
CA SER A 125 -16.63 -7.17 -24.95
C SER A 125 -16.68 -8.68 -25.07
N VAL A 126 -16.42 -9.37 -23.97
CA VAL A 126 -16.73 -10.80 -23.77
C VAL A 126 -17.84 -10.92 -22.74
N SER A 127 -18.72 -11.92 -22.88
CA SER A 127 -19.83 -12.12 -21.95
C SER A 127 -19.96 -13.57 -21.55
N GLU A 128 -20.17 -13.82 -20.27
CA GLU A 128 -20.31 -15.17 -19.70
C GLU A 128 -21.65 -15.34 -19.00
N LYS A 129 -22.25 -16.52 -19.14
CA LYS A 129 -23.45 -16.93 -18.43
C LYS A 129 -23.09 -17.96 -17.38
N VAL A 130 -23.09 -17.53 -16.12
CA VAL A 130 -22.57 -18.31 -14.99
C VAL A 130 -23.66 -19.14 -14.33
N GLN A 131 -24.83 -18.55 -14.13
CA GLN A 131 -25.92 -19.15 -13.38
C GLN A 131 -27.28 -18.63 -13.87
N LYS A 132 -28.38 -19.09 -13.25
CA LYS A 132 -29.73 -18.60 -13.57
C LYS A 132 -30.14 -17.39 -12.72
N SER A 133 -29.53 -17.23 -11.55
CA SER A 133 -29.82 -16.14 -10.62
C SER A 133 -29.00 -14.89 -10.92
N THR A 134 -29.47 -13.73 -10.47
CA THR A 134 -28.80 -12.43 -10.62
C THR A 134 -27.35 -12.46 -10.13
N ILE A 135 -26.45 -11.77 -10.83
CA ILE A 135 -25.12 -11.44 -10.30
C ILE A 135 -25.18 -10.04 -9.70
N TRP A 136 -25.15 -9.95 -8.38
CA TRP A 136 -25.40 -8.71 -7.64
C TRP A 136 -24.22 -7.75 -7.67
N GLN A 137 -23.01 -8.26 -7.50
CA GLN A 137 -21.82 -7.42 -7.44
C GLN A 137 -20.63 -8.06 -8.13
N VAL A 138 -19.76 -7.21 -8.68
CA VAL A 138 -18.40 -7.54 -9.09
C VAL A 138 -17.41 -6.74 -8.23
N ARG A 139 -16.32 -7.39 -7.83
CA ARG A 139 -15.17 -6.78 -7.14
C ARG A 139 -13.83 -7.28 -7.67
N HIS A 140 -13.05 -6.40 -8.28
CA HIS A 140 -11.66 -6.64 -8.64
C HIS A 140 -10.78 -6.71 -7.40
N LEU A 141 -9.77 -7.57 -7.45
CA LEU A 141 -8.78 -7.66 -6.38
C LEU A 141 -7.89 -6.39 -6.43
N PRO A 142 -7.79 -5.61 -5.36
CA PRO A 142 -7.01 -4.37 -5.36
C PRO A 142 -5.54 -4.59 -5.76
N GLN A 143 -4.97 -5.72 -5.35
CA GLN A 143 -3.58 -6.07 -5.62
C GLN A 143 -3.37 -6.64 -7.04
N ASN A 144 -4.40 -7.16 -7.71
CA ASN A 144 -4.30 -7.69 -9.07
C ASN A 144 -5.56 -7.36 -9.89
N ARG A 145 -5.41 -6.46 -10.86
CA ARG A 145 -6.49 -5.92 -11.70
C ARG A 145 -7.13 -6.93 -12.65
N ASP A 146 -6.51 -8.09 -12.86
CA ASP A 146 -6.99 -9.10 -13.81
C ASP A 146 -7.78 -10.22 -13.10
N VAL A 147 -7.79 -10.21 -11.76
CA VAL A 147 -8.59 -11.11 -10.94
C VAL A 147 -9.77 -10.36 -10.34
N PHE A 148 -10.97 -10.92 -10.47
CA PHE A 148 -12.17 -10.35 -9.89
C PHE A 148 -13.11 -11.43 -9.37
N MET A 149 -13.99 -11.06 -8.45
CA MET A 149 -14.98 -11.96 -7.87
C MET A 149 -16.38 -11.42 -8.12
N THR A 150 -17.29 -12.32 -8.48
CA THR A 150 -18.71 -12.02 -8.69
C THR A 150 -19.56 -12.67 -7.61
N SER A 151 -20.53 -11.93 -7.06
CA SER A 151 -21.49 -12.44 -6.07
C SER A 151 -22.84 -12.77 -6.70
N GLY A 152 -23.33 -13.98 -6.41
CA GLY A 152 -24.54 -14.55 -7.01
C GLY A 152 -25.77 -14.49 -6.12
N GLY A 153 -26.93 -14.48 -6.77
CA GLY A 153 -28.24 -14.54 -6.11
C GLY A 153 -28.56 -15.91 -5.50
N ALA A 154 -27.80 -16.94 -5.85
CA ALA A 154 -27.90 -18.27 -5.23
C ALA A 154 -26.96 -18.42 -4.01
N GLY A 155 -26.42 -17.32 -3.48
CA GLY A 155 -25.45 -17.35 -2.38
C GLY A 155 -24.08 -17.88 -2.77
N SER A 156 -23.76 -17.81 -4.06
CA SER A 156 -22.52 -18.29 -4.67
C SER A 156 -21.51 -17.17 -4.91
N LEU A 157 -20.23 -17.48 -4.74
CA LEU A 157 -19.12 -16.63 -5.15
C LEU A 157 -18.35 -17.34 -6.26
N HIS A 158 -17.96 -16.59 -7.29
CA HIS A 158 -17.15 -17.08 -8.39
C HIS A 158 -15.94 -16.17 -8.57
N LEU A 159 -14.75 -16.74 -8.55
CA LEU A 159 -13.47 -16.07 -8.76
C LEU A 159 -13.03 -16.27 -10.21
N TRP A 160 -12.73 -15.17 -10.88
CA TRP A 160 -12.41 -15.13 -12.31
C TRP A 160 -11.04 -14.52 -12.55
N LYS A 161 -10.41 -14.94 -13.64
CA LYS A 161 -9.24 -14.27 -14.22
C LYS A 161 -9.58 -13.83 -15.64
N TYR A 162 -9.25 -12.59 -15.98
CA TYR A 162 -9.27 -12.12 -17.36
C TYR A 162 -7.93 -12.40 -18.04
N GLU A 163 -7.98 -12.96 -19.22
CA GLU A 163 -6.82 -13.28 -20.06
C GLU A 163 -6.86 -12.39 -21.30
N TYR A 164 -5.83 -11.56 -21.47
CA TYR A 164 -5.73 -10.68 -22.61
C TYR A 164 -5.45 -11.48 -23.89
N PRO A 165 -6.02 -11.07 -25.04
CA PRO A 165 -5.62 -11.63 -26.32
C PRO A 165 -4.20 -11.15 -26.66
N ALA A 166 -3.52 -11.88 -27.56
CA ALA A 166 -2.17 -11.52 -28.02
C ALA A 166 -2.06 -10.10 -28.58
N GLN A 167 -3.15 -9.58 -29.15
CA GLN A 167 -3.27 -8.20 -29.60
C GLN A 167 -4.65 -7.65 -29.20
N ARG A 168 -4.67 -6.50 -28.53
CA ARG A 168 -5.89 -5.80 -28.08
C ARG A 168 -6.47 -4.83 -29.10
N LEU A 169 -5.77 -4.62 -30.22
CA LEU A 169 -6.14 -3.69 -31.26
C LEU A 169 -6.17 -4.40 -32.61
N LYS A 170 -7.26 -4.19 -33.34
CA LYS A 170 -7.44 -4.65 -34.72
C LYS A 170 -8.05 -3.50 -35.53
N LYS A 171 -7.84 -3.49 -36.84
CA LYS A 171 -8.52 -2.57 -37.76
C LYS A 171 -9.72 -3.26 -38.41
N ASP A 172 -10.82 -2.52 -38.57
CA ASP A 172 -11.99 -2.97 -39.32
C ASP A 172 -11.70 -3.01 -40.83
N SER A 173 -12.66 -3.50 -41.62
CA SER A 173 -12.67 -3.41 -43.09
C SER A 173 -12.52 -1.97 -43.60
N GLU A 174 -12.93 -0.98 -42.81
CA GLU A 174 -12.84 0.46 -43.13
C GLU A 174 -11.57 1.13 -42.57
N GLY A 175 -10.68 0.37 -41.93
CA GLY A 175 -9.42 0.87 -41.38
C GLY A 175 -9.54 1.53 -40.00
N ALA A 176 -10.75 1.69 -39.44
CA ALA A 176 -10.98 2.19 -38.10
C ALA A 176 -10.50 1.20 -37.03
N GLU A 177 -9.92 1.71 -35.94
CA GLU A 177 -9.40 0.89 -34.85
C GLU A 177 -10.54 0.36 -33.97
N MET A 178 -10.47 -0.94 -33.65
CA MET A 178 -11.38 -1.63 -32.75
C MET A 178 -10.61 -2.42 -31.70
N GLY A 179 -11.17 -2.48 -30.50
CA GLY A 179 -10.67 -3.36 -29.44
C GLY A 179 -10.84 -4.84 -29.80
N VAL A 180 -10.01 -5.68 -29.22
CA VAL A 180 -10.17 -7.15 -29.25
C VAL A 180 -10.40 -7.61 -27.83
N ALA A 181 -11.56 -8.21 -27.57
CA ALA A 181 -11.87 -8.76 -26.25
C ALA A 181 -11.04 -10.02 -25.99
N GLY A 182 -10.64 -10.19 -24.73
CA GLY A 182 -9.99 -11.40 -24.23
C GLY A 182 -10.98 -12.47 -23.83
N SER A 183 -10.49 -13.43 -23.04
CA SER A 183 -11.28 -14.50 -22.43
C SER A 183 -11.33 -14.34 -20.91
N VAL A 184 -12.31 -14.98 -20.29
CA VAL A 184 -12.40 -15.08 -18.83
C VAL A 184 -12.37 -16.55 -18.43
N SER A 185 -11.52 -16.88 -17.46
CA SER A 185 -11.39 -18.23 -16.92
C SER A 185 -11.92 -18.27 -15.49
N LEU A 186 -12.78 -19.26 -15.20
CA LEU A 186 -13.26 -19.52 -13.85
C LEU A 186 -12.14 -20.20 -13.06
N LEU A 187 -11.67 -19.54 -12.00
CA LEU A 187 -10.62 -20.06 -11.13
C LEU A 187 -11.19 -20.93 -10.01
N GLN A 188 -12.30 -20.48 -9.40
CA GLN A 188 -12.95 -21.18 -8.30
C GLN A 188 -14.41 -20.71 -8.15
N ASN A 189 -15.27 -21.60 -7.65
CA ASN A 189 -16.61 -21.25 -7.21
C ASN A 189 -16.98 -21.93 -5.89
N VAL A 190 -17.80 -21.27 -5.08
CA VAL A 190 -18.32 -21.82 -3.83
C VAL A 190 -19.69 -21.26 -3.51
N THR A 191 -20.57 -22.08 -2.93
CA THR A 191 -21.86 -21.63 -2.39
C THR A 191 -21.74 -21.52 -0.87
N LEU A 192 -21.90 -20.30 -0.34
CA LEU A 192 -21.71 -19.99 1.09
C LEU A 192 -23.01 -19.68 1.83
N SER A 193 -24.07 -19.33 1.09
CA SER A 193 -25.37 -18.99 1.65
C SER A 193 -26.49 -19.61 0.82
N THR A 194 -27.66 -19.78 1.43
CA THR A 194 -28.91 -20.11 0.73
C THR A 194 -29.62 -18.86 0.20
N GLN A 195 -29.16 -17.67 0.62
CA GLN A 195 -29.69 -16.38 0.21
C GLN A 195 -28.67 -15.61 -0.65
N PRO A 196 -29.11 -14.61 -1.44
CA PRO A 196 -28.21 -13.78 -2.23
C PRO A 196 -27.08 -13.15 -1.41
N ILE A 197 -25.86 -13.19 -1.97
CA ILE A 197 -24.75 -12.36 -1.49
C ILE A 197 -24.86 -11.01 -2.19
N SER A 198 -25.37 -10.02 -1.48
CA SER A 198 -25.68 -8.69 -2.01
C SER A 198 -24.47 -7.77 -2.04
N SER A 199 -23.51 -7.99 -1.14
CA SER A 199 -22.32 -7.15 -1.03
C SER A 199 -21.03 -7.94 -0.85
N LEU A 200 -19.97 -7.43 -1.44
CA LEU A 200 -18.61 -7.95 -1.32
C LEU A 200 -17.60 -6.81 -1.32
N ASP A 201 -16.55 -6.95 -0.51
CA ASP A 201 -15.42 -6.02 -0.50
C ASP A 201 -14.11 -6.72 -0.17
N TRP A 202 -13.04 -6.37 -0.89
CA TRP A 202 -11.69 -6.89 -0.65
C TRP A 202 -10.94 -6.00 0.33
N SER A 203 -10.08 -6.60 1.15
CA SER A 203 -9.14 -5.83 1.95
C SER A 203 -8.09 -5.17 1.02
N PRO A 204 -7.89 -3.84 1.12
CA PRO A 204 -6.81 -3.18 0.40
C PRO A 204 -5.43 -3.57 0.96
N ASP A 205 -5.35 -3.85 2.26
CA ASP A 205 -4.09 -4.11 2.96
C ASP A 205 -3.64 -5.58 2.89
N LYS A 206 -4.60 -6.52 2.92
CA LYS A 206 -4.32 -7.95 3.02
C LYS A 206 -4.82 -8.70 1.80
N LYS A 207 -3.89 -9.05 0.90
CA LYS A 207 -4.18 -9.82 -0.31
C LYS A 207 -4.94 -11.12 0.02
N GLY A 208 -6.07 -11.31 -0.65
CA GLY A 208 -6.91 -12.49 -0.48
C GLY A 208 -7.89 -12.44 0.69
N LEU A 209 -7.82 -11.42 1.56
CA LEU A 209 -8.84 -11.22 2.61
C LEU A 209 -10.03 -10.45 2.02
N CYS A 210 -11.25 -10.93 2.20
CA CYS A 210 -12.47 -10.19 1.83
C CYS A 210 -13.59 -10.39 2.84
N VAL A 211 -14.58 -9.50 2.77
CA VAL A 211 -15.83 -9.60 3.53
C VAL A 211 -17.00 -9.65 2.55
N CYS A 212 -18.01 -10.45 2.85
CA CYS A 212 -19.27 -10.43 2.11
C CYS A 212 -20.48 -10.44 3.04
N GLY A 213 -21.55 -9.79 2.59
CA GLY A 213 -22.84 -9.74 3.27
C GLY A 213 -23.91 -10.45 2.45
N ALA A 214 -24.68 -11.32 3.10
CA ALA A 214 -25.79 -12.03 2.50
C ALA A 214 -27.12 -11.70 3.20
N PHE A 215 -28.23 -11.90 2.49
CA PHE A 215 -29.57 -11.65 3.04
C PHE A 215 -30.03 -12.70 4.06
N ASP A 216 -29.20 -13.71 4.35
CA ASP A 216 -29.35 -14.61 5.50
C ASP A 216 -28.98 -13.96 6.85
N GLN A 217 -28.74 -12.64 6.84
CA GLN A 217 -28.32 -11.84 7.99
C GLN A 217 -26.93 -12.22 8.52
N THR A 218 -26.06 -12.75 7.64
CA THR A 218 -24.68 -13.07 7.99
C THR A 218 -23.67 -12.18 7.26
N LEU A 219 -22.64 -11.77 7.99
CA LEU A 219 -21.39 -11.23 7.45
C LEU A 219 -20.32 -12.31 7.55
N ARG A 220 -19.59 -12.52 6.45
CA ARG A 220 -18.56 -13.55 6.36
C ARG A 220 -17.23 -12.92 6.01
N VAL A 221 -16.20 -13.26 6.77
CA VAL A 221 -14.82 -12.93 6.45
C VAL A 221 -14.20 -14.15 5.78
N LEU A 222 -13.67 -13.96 4.58
CA LEU A 222 -13.17 -15.01 3.71
C LEU A 222 -11.69 -14.80 3.42
N ILE A 223 -10.97 -15.91 3.26
CA ILE A 223 -9.57 -15.92 2.84
C ILE A 223 -9.47 -16.72 1.55
N VAL A 224 -9.06 -16.05 0.48
CA VAL A 224 -8.78 -16.64 -0.83
C VAL A 224 -7.29 -16.85 -0.96
N THR A 225 -6.88 -18.12 -1.06
CA THR A 225 -5.48 -18.52 -1.06
C THR A 225 -4.93 -18.72 -2.47
N LYS A 226 -3.61 -18.86 -2.59
CA LYS A 226 -2.88 -19.17 -3.84
C LYS A 226 -3.00 -18.11 -4.95
N LEU A 227 -3.44 -16.89 -4.63
CA LEU A 227 -3.51 -15.77 -5.58
C LEU A 227 -2.14 -15.39 -6.16
N ASN A 228 -1.04 -15.58 -5.40
CA ASN A 228 0.32 -15.29 -5.85
C ASN A 228 0.79 -16.20 -6.99
N LYS A 229 0.25 -17.43 -7.11
CA LYS A 229 0.61 -18.34 -8.20
C LYS A 229 0.00 -17.93 -9.54
N MET A 230 -0.97 -17.01 -9.52
CA MET A 230 -1.73 -16.59 -10.69
C MET A 230 -1.04 -15.45 -11.45
N GLU A 231 0.03 -14.89 -10.87
CA GLU A 231 0.82 -13.77 -11.40
C GLU A 231 1.92 -14.24 -12.38
N ALA A 232 2.08 -15.56 -12.57
CA ALA A 232 3.24 -16.16 -13.22
C ALA A 232 3.23 -16.15 -14.77
N SER A 233 2.34 -15.42 -15.45
CA SER A 233 2.28 -15.46 -16.93
C SER A 233 2.51 -14.16 -17.68
N ASP A 234 2.42 -12.95 -17.09
CA ASP A 234 2.27 -11.73 -17.93
C ASP A 234 3.07 -10.49 -17.48
N TYR A 235 4.14 -10.61 -16.68
CA TYR A 235 5.02 -9.48 -16.30
C TYR A 235 5.98 -9.01 -17.42
N THR A 236 5.55 -9.03 -18.68
CA THR A 236 6.28 -8.39 -19.78
C THR A 236 5.33 -7.54 -20.62
N ASN A 237 4.52 -6.70 -19.99
CA ASN A 237 3.83 -5.61 -20.68
C ASN A 237 4.54 -4.28 -20.35
N PRO A 238 5.33 -3.70 -21.28
CA PRO A 238 6.07 -2.44 -21.06
C PRO A 238 5.22 -1.17 -20.91
N GLU A 239 3.88 -1.28 -20.79
CA GLU A 239 2.97 -0.13 -20.86
C GLU A 239 2.48 0.41 -19.48
N GLU A 240 3.06 0.00 -18.36
CA GLU A 240 2.56 0.45 -17.04
C GLU A 240 3.17 1.78 -16.55
N TYR A 241 4.26 2.25 -17.16
CA TYR A 241 4.86 3.56 -16.85
C TYR A 241 5.88 3.99 -17.93
N PRO A 242 6.22 5.29 -18.05
CA PRO A 242 7.20 5.79 -19.01
C PRO A 242 8.55 5.08 -18.88
N THR A 243 9.19 4.71 -20.00
CA THR A 243 10.43 3.93 -20.01
C THR A 243 11.58 4.65 -19.30
N GLU A 244 11.55 5.97 -19.21
CA GLU A 244 12.53 6.80 -18.53
C GLU A 244 12.62 6.53 -17.02
N ILE A 245 11.55 6.00 -16.41
CA ILE A 245 11.53 5.68 -14.97
C ILE A 245 11.80 4.22 -14.66
N HIS A 246 11.90 3.36 -15.67
CA HIS A 246 12.11 1.92 -15.50
C HIS A 246 13.39 1.61 -14.74
N ASP A 247 14.51 2.19 -15.15
CA ASP A 247 15.80 1.94 -14.52
C ASP A 247 15.83 2.43 -13.06
N TYR A 248 15.17 3.55 -12.77
CA TYR A 248 15.04 4.08 -11.41
C TYR A 248 14.19 3.16 -10.52
N LEU A 249 13.09 2.62 -11.05
CA LEU A 249 12.21 1.69 -10.33
C LEU A 249 12.89 0.34 -10.09
N ALA A 250 13.59 -0.21 -11.09
CA ALA A 250 14.34 -1.45 -10.96
C ALA A 250 15.45 -1.31 -9.89
N THR A 251 16.17 -0.19 -9.89
CA THR A 251 17.19 0.12 -8.87
C THR A 251 16.55 0.25 -7.49
N PHE A 252 15.40 0.90 -7.39
CA PHE A 252 14.68 1.06 -6.13
C PHE A 252 14.21 -0.29 -5.56
N GLU A 253 13.67 -1.17 -6.40
CA GLU A 253 13.27 -2.53 -6.01
C GLU A 253 14.46 -3.36 -5.53
N GLN A 254 15.60 -3.28 -6.21
CA GLN A 254 16.84 -3.93 -5.77
C GLN A 254 17.33 -3.40 -4.40
N CYS A 255 17.26 -2.08 -4.19
CA CYS A 255 17.58 -1.48 -2.89
C CYS A 255 16.61 -1.94 -1.79
N LEU A 256 15.31 -2.00 -2.07
CA LEU A 256 14.30 -2.49 -1.13
C LEU A 256 14.55 -3.95 -0.74
N GLY A 257 14.86 -4.82 -1.72
CA GLY A 257 15.21 -6.22 -1.43
C GLY A 257 16.43 -6.33 -0.49
N SER A 258 17.45 -5.50 -0.71
CA SER A 258 18.63 -5.47 0.17
C SER A 258 18.28 -5.04 1.60
N VAL A 259 17.41 -4.05 1.75
CA VAL A 259 16.91 -3.58 3.05
C VAL A 259 16.05 -4.64 3.74
N GLU A 260 15.20 -5.34 3.00
CA GLU A 260 14.34 -6.40 3.51
C GLU A 260 15.16 -7.56 4.09
N GLU A 261 16.21 -8.00 3.38
CA GLU A 261 17.09 -9.06 3.86
C GLU A 261 17.84 -8.64 5.14
N MET A 262 18.31 -7.39 5.22
CA MET A 262 18.92 -6.86 6.45
C MET A 262 17.92 -6.80 7.62
N LEU A 263 16.67 -6.40 7.36
CA LEU A 263 15.61 -6.36 8.38
C LEU A 263 15.24 -7.75 8.86
N LYS A 264 15.13 -8.75 7.97
CA LYS A 264 14.90 -10.16 8.35
C LYS A 264 15.99 -10.65 9.28
N ALA A 265 17.26 -10.39 8.94
CA ALA A 265 18.39 -10.75 9.79
C ALA A 265 18.32 -10.08 11.17
N MET A 266 17.96 -8.80 11.23
CA MET A 266 17.80 -8.07 12.50
C MET A 266 16.63 -8.58 13.34
N MET A 267 15.51 -8.97 12.71
CA MET A 267 14.32 -9.50 13.40
C MET A 267 14.52 -10.90 13.96
N LEU A 268 15.51 -11.66 13.46
CA LEU A 268 15.89 -12.96 14.01
C LEU A 268 16.70 -12.85 15.31
N VAL A 269 17.28 -11.68 15.61
CA VAL A 269 18.07 -11.47 16.83
C VAL A 269 17.14 -11.26 18.02
N SER A 270 17.28 -12.11 19.04
CA SER A 270 16.46 -12.03 20.25
C SER A 270 16.82 -10.82 21.11
N ARG A 271 15.84 -10.18 21.77
CA ARG A 271 16.10 -9.08 22.73
C ARG A 271 17.01 -9.53 23.89
N SER A 272 17.01 -10.80 24.24
CA SER A 272 17.89 -11.37 25.27
C SER A 272 19.36 -11.37 24.88
N ASP A 273 19.69 -11.41 23.58
CA ASP A 273 21.08 -11.32 23.12
C ASP A 273 21.55 -9.86 23.05
N VAL A 274 20.64 -8.93 22.76
CA VAL A 274 20.92 -7.50 22.77
C VAL A 274 21.26 -6.99 24.18
N GLN A 275 20.63 -7.54 25.22
CA GLN A 275 20.91 -7.18 26.62
C GLN A 275 22.29 -7.64 27.13
N LYS A 276 22.98 -8.54 26.39
CA LYS A 276 24.33 -9.02 26.75
C LYS A 276 25.45 -8.09 26.25
N LEU A 277 25.12 -7.10 25.41
CA LEU A 277 26.10 -6.18 24.82
C LEU A 277 26.58 -5.13 25.83
N GLU A 278 27.74 -4.52 25.56
CA GLU A 278 28.19 -3.36 26.33
C GLU A 278 27.13 -2.24 26.24
N PRO A 279 26.83 -1.48 27.32
CA PRO A 279 25.82 -0.43 27.24
C PRO A 279 26.04 0.60 26.12
N LEU A 280 27.29 0.83 25.71
CA LEU A 280 27.64 1.67 24.57
C LEU A 280 27.25 1.05 23.23
N GLU A 281 27.40 -0.26 23.07
CA GLU A 281 27.03 -0.98 21.85
C GLU A 281 25.51 -1.10 21.72
N GLN A 282 24.81 -1.33 22.83
CA GLN A 282 23.36 -1.31 22.89
C GLN A 282 22.80 0.05 22.47
N ALA A 283 23.35 1.15 23.01
CA ALA A 283 22.92 2.50 22.63
C ALA A 283 23.14 2.81 21.14
N LYS A 284 24.24 2.32 20.54
CA LYS A 284 24.48 2.45 19.10
C LYS A 284 23.45 1.67 18.29
N LEU A 285 23.17 0.43 18.67
CA LEU A 285 22.19 -0.41 17.98
C LEU A 285 20.78 0.20 18.03
N ASP A 286 20.35 0.67 19.20
CA ASP A 286 19.03 1.29 19.39
C ASP A 286 18.91 2.58 18.56
N LEU A 287 19.95 3.42 18.56
CA LEU A 287 19.95 4.66 17.77
C LEU A 287 19.93 4.40 16.26
N VAL A 288 20.71 3.44 15.77
CA VAL A 288 20.69 3.04 14.36
C VAL A 288 19.32 2.47 13.98
N SER A 289 18.71 1.65 14.85
CA SER A 289 17.37 1.10 14.61
C SER A 289 16.31 2.19 14.48
N VAL A 290 16.29 3.16 15.40
CA VAL A 290 15.35 4.29 15.36
C VAL A 290 15.61 5.18 14.14
N TYR A 291 16.88 5.41 13.79
CA TYR A 291 17.25 6.16 12.58
C TYR A 291 16.75 5.47 11.31
N THR A 292 16.93 4.16 11.20
CA THR A 292 16.46 3.35 10.07
C THR A 292 14.93 3.42 9.96
N LEU A 293 14.19 3.24 11.06
CA LEU A 293 12.73 3.35 11.06
C LEU A 293 12.23 4.72 10.58
N ASN A 294 12.82 5.79 11.11
CA ASN A 294 12.46 7.15 10.69
C ASN A 294 12.84 7.45 9.23
N SER A 295 13.95 6.88 8.75
CA SER A 295 14.37 7.00 7.35
C SER A 295 13.44 6.24 6.40
N LEU A 296 12.98 5.04 6.77
CA LEU A 296 11.99 4.30 6.00
C LEU A 296 10.64 5.03 5.96
N PHE A 297 10.26 5.65 7.08
CA PHE A 297 9.05 6.47 7.13
C PHE A 297 9.16 7.73 6.25
N TRP A 298 10.35 8.35 6.18
CA TRP A 298 10.62 9.44 5.25
C TRP A 298 10.43 9.02 3.78
N VAL A 299 10.93 7.84 3.41
CA VAL A 299 10.75 7.25 2.07
C VAL A 299 9.27 7.00 1.80
N TYR A 300 8.54 6.44 2.76
CA TYR A 300 7.09 6.21 2.64
C TYR A 300 6.32 7.51 2.37
N LEU A 301 6.58 8.59 3.12
CA LEU A 301 5.95 9.89 2.87
C LEU A 301 6.25 10.43 1.47
N THR A 302 7.48 10.24 1.01
CA THR A 302 7.90 10.65 -0.34
C THR A 302 7.12 9.90 -1.42
N VAL A 303 6.88 8.59 -1.25
CA VAL A 303 6.08 7.77 -2.17
C VAL A 303 4.60 8.19 -2.18
N GLN A 304 4.06 8.66 -1.04
CA GLN A 304 2.70 9.20 -0.95
C GLN A 304 2.57 10.62 -1.52
N GLY A 305 3.65 11.21 -2.04
CA GLY A 305 3.65 12.58 -2.57
C GLY A 305 3.60 13.67 -1.50
N VAL A 306 3.83 13.33 -0.23
CA VAL A 306 3.88 14.28 0.89
C VAL A 306 5.33 14.74 1.08
N ASN A 307 5.56 16.06 1.11
CA ASN A 307 6.89 16.61 1.32
C ASN A 307 7.38 16.31 2.77
N PRO A 308 8.40 15.46 2.96
CA PRO A 308 8.80 15.06 4.32
C PRO A 308 9.46 16.20 5.11
N LYS A 309 9.88 17.28 4.45
CA LYS A 309 10.44 18.47 5.10
C LYS A 309 9.40 19.27 5.89
N GLU A 310 8.14 19.19 5.48
CA GLU A 310 7.00 19.83 6.15
C GLU A 310 6.41 18.93 7.25
N HIS A 311 6.79 17.65 7.27
CA HIS A 311 6.32 16.67 8.24
C HIS A 311 7.17 16.66 9.52
N PRO A 312 6.59 16.42 10.72
CA PRO A 312 7.31 16.34 11.99
C PRO A 312 8.47 15.31 12.05
N VAL A 313 8.50 14.35 11.12
CA VAL A 313 9.57 13.36 10.98
C VAL A 313 10.96 14.01 10.87
N LYS A 314 11.05 15.22 10.30
CA LYS A 314 12.30 15.97 10.24
C LYS A 314 12.85 16.28 11.63
N GLN A 315 11.98 16.68 12.56
CA GLN A 315 12.38 16.97 13.94
C GLN A 315 12.86 15.69 14.64
N GLU A 316 12.20 14.56 14.37
CA GLU A 316 12.62 13.25 14.90
C GLU A 316 13.98 12.81 14.39
N LEU A 317 14.29 13.02 13.10
CA LEU A 317 15.61 12.74 12.55
C LEU A 317 16.70 13.62 13.18
N GLU A 318 16.44 14.92 13.37
CA GLU A 318 17.41 15.82 14.04
C GLU A 318 17.60 15.46 15.51
N ARG A 319 16.53 15.03 16.18
CA ARG A 319 16.59 14.50 17.56
C ARG A 319 17.49 13.26 17.63
N VAL A 320 17.33 12.30 16.72
CA VAL A 320 18.15 11.08 16.66
C VAL A 320 19.61 11.40 16.35
N LYS A 321 19.88 12.31 15.40
CA LYS A 321 21.26 12.78 15.09
C LYS A 321 21.94 13.40 16.31
N THR A 322 21.20 14.18 17.11
CA THR A 322 21.72 14.75 18.35
C THR A 322 22.16 13.67 19.33
N TYR A 323 21.38 12.60 19.48
CA TYR A 323 21.76 11.47 20.33
C TYR A 323 22.92 10.64 19.76
N MET A 324 22.99 10.46 18.44
CA MET A 324 24.14 9.82 17.79
C MET A 324 25.44 10.59 18.05
N ASN A 325 25.40 11.93 17.98
CA ASN A 325 26.56 12.77 18.30
C ASN A 325 26.98 12.62 19.76
N LYS A 326 26.03 12.60 20.71
CA LYS A 326 26.33 12.34 22.13
C LYS A 326 27.00 10.98 22.35
N VAL A 327 26.53 9.93 21.69
CA VAL A 327 27.15 8.59 21.78
C VAL A 327 28.56 8.60 21.17
N LYS A 328 28.78 9.34 20.09
CA LYS A 328 30.11 9.52 19.47
C LYS A 328 31.07 10.23 20.42
N GLU A 329 30.65 11.33 21.05
CA GLU A 329 31.44 12.06 22.05
C GLU A 329 31.82 11.17 23.25
N ILE A 330 30.88 10.37 23.75
CA ILE A 330 31.13 9.42 24.85
C ILE A 330 32.13 8.34 24.42
N ALA A 331 32.02 7.82 23.20
CA ALA A 331 32.95 6.84 22.66
C ALA A 331 34.37 7.43 22.50
N GLU A 332 34.48 8.67 22.03
CA GLU A 332 35.75 9.39 21.90
C GLU A 332 36.37 9.71 23.27
N LYS A 333 35.55 10.10 24.24
CA LYS A 333 35.98 10.33 25.63
C LYS A 333 36.50 9.06 26.31
N LYS A 334 35.93 7.89 25.99
CA LYS A 334 36.43 6.58 26.46
C LYS A 334 37.80 6.25 25.84
N LYS A 335 38.08 6.73 24.63
CA LYS A 335 39.33 6.54 23.89
C LYS A 335 40.40 7.61 24.20
N ALA A 336 40.03 8.72 24.83
CA ALA A 336 40.94 9.81 25.18
C ALA A 336 42.00 9.37 26.20
N SER A 337 43.25 9.81 26.00
CA SER A 337 44.35 9.56 26.92
C SER A 337 44.06 10.20 28.29
N LYS A 338 44.23 9.41 29.36
CA LYS A 338 44.06 9.91 30.73
C LYS A 338 45.42 10.37 31.25
N LEU A 339 45.46 11.55 31.88
CA LEU A 339 46.64 12.03 32.58
C LEU A 339 46.95 11.10 33.76
N ASP A 340 48.18 10.60 33.83
CA ASP A 340 48.66 9.86 34.99
C ASP A 340 48.84 10.85 36.16
N LYS A 341 47.88 10.82 37.09
CA LYS A 341 47.87 11.65 38.29
C LYS A 341 49.10 11.41 39.17
N GLY A 342 49.64 10.18 39.17
CA GLY A 342 50.85 9.82 39.90
C GLY A 342 52.09 10.42 39.27
N ALA A 343 52.22 10.36 37.95
CA ALA A 343 53.32 11.02 37.24
C ALA A 343 53.24 12.55 37.39
N ALA A 344 52.06 13.15 37.22
CA ALA A 344 51.86 14.59 37.41
C ALA A 344 52.21 15.03 38.85
N SER A 345 51.80 14.27 39.87
CA SER A 345 52.16 14.55 41.27
C SER A 345 53.68 14.43 41.51
N ARG A 346 54.36 13.48 40.87
CA ARG A 346 55.83 13.36 40.95
C ARG A 346 56.55 14.53 40.28
N PHE A 347 56.06 15.01 39.14
CA PHE A 347 56.60 16.21 38.48
C PHE A 347 56.43 17.45 39.35
N VAL A 348 55.25 17.63 39.95
CA VAL A 348 54.99 18.76 40.86
C VAL A 348 55.88 18.69 42.11
N ARG A 349 56.04 17.51 42.70
CA ARG A 349 56.90 17.33 43.88
C ARG A 349 58.39 17.55 43.58
N ASN A 350 58.88 17.19 42.40
CA ASN A 350 60.25 17.49 42.00
C ASN A 350 60.45 18.96 41.60
N ALA A 351 59.40 19.66 41.16
CA ALA A 351 59.45 21.08 40.81
C ALA A 351 59.36 22.00 42.05
N LEU A 352 58.74 21.53 43.13
CA LEU A 352 58.76 22.18 44.43
C LEU A 352 60.05 21.78 45.14
N TRP A 353 61.04 22.67 45.13
CA TRP A 353 62.24 22.53 45.94
C TRP A 353 61.87 22.60 47.42
N GLU A 354 61.85 21.45 48.10
CA GLU A 354 61.82 21.40 49.57
C GLU A 354 63.27 21.57 50.09
N PRO A 355 63.54 22.56 50.95
CA PRO A 355 64.89 22.76 51.48
C PRO A 355 65.34 21.52 52.24
N SER A 356 66.52 21.00 51.90
CA SER A 356 67.19 19.98 52.72
C SER A 356 67.41 20.53 54.13
N THR A 357 66.57 20.12 55.08
CA THR A 357 66.94 20.19 56.49
C THR A 357 68.01 19.13 56.69
N GLU A 358 69.26 19.51 56.43
CA GLU A 358 70.42 18.85 57.01
C GLU A 358 70.36 19.05 58.53
N SER A 359 69.62 18.16 59.18
CA SER A 359 69.86 17.78 60.57
C SER A 359 69.47 16.32 60.75
N GLU A 360 70.12 15.42 60.03
CA GLU A 360 70.35 14.08 60.57
C GLU A 360 71.38 14.18 61.70
N LYS A 361 70.93 14.05 62.95
CA LYS A 361 71.68 13.33 63.99
C LYS A 361 70.74 12.91 65.13
N LYS A 362 70.74 11.59 65.38
CA LYS A 362 70.08 10.79 66.46
C LYS A 362 68.64 10.40 66.12
N ASN A 363 68.28 9.13 65.89
CA ASN A 363 68.71 7.91 66.56
C ASN A 363 68.80 6.70 65.60
N LYS A 364 69.98 6.07 65.54
CA LYS A 364 70.10 4.66 65.17
C LYS A 364 69.81 3.82 66.42
N GLY A 365 68.76 3.00 66.35
CA GLY A 365 68.54 1.82 67.20
C GLY A 365 68.44 0.58 66.30
N PRO A 366 69.01 -0.57 66.67
CA PRO A 366 69.58 -1.52 65.73
C PRO A 366 68.54 -2.46 65.11
N GLY A 367 68.78 -2.81 63.84
CA GLY A 367 68.03 -3.83 63.12
C GLY A 367 68.18 -5.23 63.72
N LYS A 368 67.12 -6.03 63.58
CA LYS A 368 67.22 -7.49 63.60
C LYS A 368 66.99 -8.04 62.20
N GLY A 369 68.01 -8.74 61.74
CA GLY A 369 68.15 -9.28 60.40
C GLY A 369 67.22 -10.44 60.08
N LYS A 370 67.00 -10.52 58.77
CA LYS A 370 66.50 -11.65 57.98
C LYS A 370 67.34 -12.90 58.28
N LYS A 371 66.74 -13.96 58.83
CA LYS A 371 67.34 -15.32 58.81
C LYS A 371 67.23 -15.88 57.39
N ARG A 372 68.37 -16.18 56.77
CA ARG A 372 68.48 -17.08 55.61
C ARG A 372 68.79 -18.50 56.12
N LYS A 373 68.22 -19.48 55.42
CA LYS A 373 68.39 -20.94 55.58
C LYS A 373 69.85 -21.38 55.61
N MET A 374 70.11 -22.47 56.32
CA MET A 374 71.17 -23.41 56.00
C MET A 374 70.61 -24.82 56.28
N ASP A 375 70.70 -25.65 55.24
CA ASP A 375 70.55 -27.10 55.07
C ASP A 375 69.28 -27.82 55.55
#